data_AF-A0A7W0N8U6-F1
#
_entry.id   AF-A0A7W0N8U6-F1
#
_cell.length_a   1.000
_cell.length_b   1.000
_cell.length_c   1.000
_cell.angle_alpha   90.00
_cell.angle_beta   90.00
_cell.angle_gamma   90.00
#
_symmetry.space_group_name_H-M   'P 1'
#
loop_
_entity.id
_entity.type
_entity.pdbx_description
1 polymer ?
#
loop_
_entity_poly.entity_id
_entity_poly.type
_entity_poly.pdbx_seq_one_letter_code
_entity_poly.pdbx_strand_id
1 'polypeptide(L)'
;MSNYKHPFWLPAPNYYLAMAVLTLLIFSVVWGILSEGEEELSWLSAIIIALSFSFSGVFLREVLLKNVRKRYLINQKRLDDNLANLRIPHKTDFRDGKLTIEKNTEIIAKIKQMSEAVKVLSHLPEGHYEVFQTCNEYLSLNNKELKAVGAGSPRIVVLIKSRKLIQRMHKFHLLKWAEIQSRLLTSQANQKVKAADKIAKAEKALNVLESALQFYSDETQLIDSRDAVNKFIVSINISHLIEQARQSTVEFEYEDAINFYQEALILLSKEDAADDRRHLTDNINQEVEKIRQIEIKKSKIRRFTPEISSRNEHQND
;
A
#
# COMPACT_ATOMS: atom_id res chain seq x y z
N MET A 1 8.09 -9.37 -14.54
CA MET A 1 8.43 -10.09 -13.29
C MET A 1 8.02 -9.23 -12.11
N SER A 2 6.82 -9.43 -11.59
CA SER A 2 6.27 -8.64 -10.49
C SER A 2 6.74 -9.20 -9.14
N ASN A 3 7.43 -8.36 -8.38
CA ASN A 3 7.81 -8.63 -6.99
C ASN A 3 6.56 -8.58 -6.09
N TYR A 4 5.86 -9.71 -5.97
CA TYR A 4 4.71 -9.86 -5.07
C TYR A 4 5.19 -10.26 -3.67
N LYS A 5 5.12 -9.32 -2.71
CA LYS A 5 5.32 -9.61 -1.28
C LYS A 5 3.97 -9.98 -0.64
N HIS A 6 3.96 -11.15 -0.02
CA HIS A 6 2.82 -11.89 0.50
C HIS A 6 2.15 -11.24 1.74
N PRO A 7 0.90 -11.65 2.05
CA PRO A 7 0.20 -11.22 3.25
C PRO A 7 0.84 -11.87 4.47
N PHE A 8 1.43 -11.09 5.36
CA PHE A 8 1.83 -11.60 6.68
C PHE A 8 1.50 -10.59 7.77
N TRP A 9 1.07 -11.12 8.91
CA TRP A 9 0.62 -10.36 10.09
C TRP A 9 1.78 -9.72 10.87
N LEU A 10 3.03 -10.15 10.66
CA LEU A 10 4.24 -9.57 11.26
C LEU A 10 5.43 -9.63 10.28
N PRO A 11 6.25 -8.56 10.15
CA PRO A 11 7.52 -8.61 9.46
C PRO A 11 8.40 -9.75 9.99
N ALA A 12 9.19 -10.37 9.11
CA ALA A 12 10.07 -11.46 9.50
C ALA A 12 10.93 -11.22 10.74
N PRO A 13 11.60 -10.06 10.90
CA PRO A 13 12.40 -9.78 12.09
C PRO A 13 11.54 -9.75 13.36
N ASN A 14 10.35 -9.15 13.32
CA ASN A 14 9.49 -9.01 14.50
C ASN A 14 9.01 -10.37 15.02
N TYR A 15 8.68 -11.31 14.13
CA TYR A 15 8.30 -12.66 14.54
C TYR A 15 9.44 -13.41 15.23
N TYR A 16 10.66 -13.35 14.69
CA TYR A 16 11.80 -14.03 15.29
C TYR A 16 12.19 -13.41 16.64
N LEU A 17 12.08 -12.09 16.77
CA LEU A 17 12.30 -11.40 18.04
C LEU A 17 11.26 -11.81 19.08
N ALA A 18 9.97 -11.84 18.73
CA ALA A 18 8.92 -12.30 19.62
C ALA A 18 9.11 -13.77 20.05
N MET A 19 9.49 -14.65 19.13
CA MET A 19 9.81 -16.04 19.44
C MET A 19 11.03 -16.17 20.37
N ALA A 20 12.09 -15.38 20.15
CA ALA A 20 13.26 -15.39 21.03
C ALA A 20 12.92 -14.97 22.47
N VAL A 21 12.12 -13.91 22.62
CA VAL A 21 11.63 -13.47 23.94
C VAL A 21 10.78 -14.55 24.60
N LEU A 22 9.86 -15.17 23.84
CA LEU A 22 9.01 -16.24 24.35
C LEU A 22 9.82 -17.48 24.77
N THR A 23 10.85 -17.84 24.01
CA THR A 23 11.76 -18.94 24.35
C THR A 23 12.54 -18.65 25.64
N LEU A 24 13.00 -17.41 25.83
CA LEU A 24 13.67 -17.00 27.08
C LEU A 24 12.72 -17.10 28.29
N LEU A 25 11.46 -16.67 28.14
CA LEU A 25 10.46 -16.79 29.20
C LEU A 25 10.18 -18.26 29.56
N ILE A 26 10.01 -19.13 28.55
CA ILE A 26 9.81 -20.56 28.77
C ILE A 26 11.03 -21.18 29.46
N PHE A 27 12.24 -20.83 29.01
CA PHE A 27 13.47 -21.28 29.65
C PHE A 27 13.50 -20.90 31.14
N SER A 28 13.22 -19.63 31.47
CA SER A 28 13.23 -19.16 32.86
C SER A 28 12.19 -19.87 33.74
N VAL A 29 10.99 -20.13 33.22
CA VAL A 29 9.93 -20.86 33.95
C VAL A 29 10.32 -22.31 34.16
N VAL A 30 10.78 -23.00 33.12
CA VAL A 30 11.17 -24.41 33.17
C VAL A 30 12.37 -24.60 34.11
N TRP A 31 13.37 -23.74 33.99
CA TRP A 31 14.53 -23.72 34.90
C TRP A 31 14.11 -23.49 36.35
N GLY A 32 13.22 -22.53 36.62
CA GLY A 32 12.72 -22.27 37.97
C GLY A 32 12.07 -23.51 38.61
N ILE A 33 11.19 -24.18 37.87
CA ILE A 33 10.51 -25.40 38.34
C ILE A 33 11.50 -26.55 38.57
N LEU A 34 12.48 -26.73 37.69
CA LEU A 34 13.47 -27.81 37.78
C LEU A 34 14.55 -27.55 38.84
N SER A 35 14.85 -26.29 39.15
CA SER A 35 15.90 -25.90 40.11
C SER A 35 15.58 -26.27 41.56
N GLU A 36 14.31 -26.59 41.86
CA GLU A 36 13.88 -27.07 43.19
C GLU A 36 14.21 -28.56 43.42
N GLY A 37 14.53 -29.33 42.37
CA GLY A 37 15.03 -30.69 42.47
C GLY A 37 16.56 -30.72 42.51
N GLU A 38 17.16 -31.49 43.42
CA GLU A 38 18.63 -31.61 43.63
C GLU A 38 19.42 -32.21 42.44
N GLU A 39 18.85 -32.25 41.23
CA GLU A 39 19.55 -32.71 40.03
C GLU A 39 20.51 -31.63 39.50
N GLU A 40 21.82 -31.89 39.59
CA GLU A 40 22.91 -31.04 39.05
C GLU A 40 22.78 -30.71 37.54
N LEU A 41 21.89 -31.39 36.80
CA LEU A 41 21.71 -31.27 35.35
C LEU A 41 20.41 -30.56 34.92
N SER A 42 19.69 -29.92 35.84
CA SER A 42 18.42 -29.22 35.60
C SER A 42 18.46 -28.12 34.52
N TRP A 43 19.64 -27.54 34.22
CA TRP A 43 19.75 -26.45 33.24
C TRP A 43 19.79 -27.00 31.82
N LEU A 44 20.35 -28.20 31.67
CA LEU A 44 20.53 -28.84 30.39
C LEU A 44 19.19 -29.31 29.83
N SER A 45 18.30 -29.84 30.67
CA SER A 45 16.92 -30.19 30.29
C SER A 45 16.10 -28.94 29.93
N ALA A 46 16.25 -27.84 30.67
CA ALA A 46 15.59 -26.57 30.36
C ALA A 46 16.03 -25.98 29.01
N ILE A 47 17.34 -26.03 28.68
CA ILE A 47 17.85 -25.61 27.37
C ILE A 47 17.29 -26.47 26.25
N ILE A 48 17.27 -27.80 26.41
CA ILE A 48 16.74 -28.72 25.37
C ILE A 48 15.27 -28.40 25.08
N ILE A 49 14.45 -28.19 26.11
CA ILE A 49 13.03 -27.85 25.96
C ILE A 49 12.88 -26.50 25.24
N ALA A 50 13.64 -25.49 25.65
CA ALA A 50 13.61 -24.16 25.04
C ALA A 50 14.02 -24.18 23.55
N LEU A 51 15.08 -24.93 23.20
CA LEU A 51 15.53 -25.10 21.82
C LEU A 51 14.49 -25.85 20.97
N SER A 52 13.89 -26.91 21.52
CA SER A 52 12.81 -27.66 20.85
C SER A 52 11.62 -26.76 20.54
N PHE A 53 11.22 -25.91 21.49
CA PHE A 53 10.15 -24.94 21.29
C PHE A 53 10.48 -23.89 20.21
N SER A 54 11.68 -23.32 20.26
CA SER A 54 12.15 -22.36 19.26
C SER A 54 12.16 -22.97 17.85
N PHE A 55 12.69 -24.19 17.73
CA PHE A 55 12.71 -24.94 16.47
C PHE A 55 11.28 -25.20 15.94
N SER A 56 10.36 -25.62 16.82
CA SER A 56 8.95 -25.80 16.48
C SER A 56 8.31 -24.51 15.97
N GLY A 57 8.60 -23.36 16.59
CA GLY A 57 8.09 -22.06 16.15
C GLY A 57 8.61 -21.61 14.79
N VAL A 58 9.89 -21.89 14.47
CA VAL A 58 10.45 -21.64 13.13
C VAL A 58 9.79 -22.56 12.11
N PHE A 59 9.64 -23.85 12.44
CA PHE A 59 9.03 -24.84 11.57
C PHE A 59 7.56 -24.53 11.27
N LEU A 60 6.78 -24.16 12.31
CA LEU A 60 5.38 -23.77 12.19
C LEU A 60 5.22 -22.60 11.21
N ARG A 61 6.08 -21.58 11.33
CA ARG A 61 6.07 -20.44 10.42
C ARG A 61 6.35 -20.85 8.98
N GLU A 62 7.36 -21.68 8.75
CA GLU A 62 7.73 -22.14 7.41
C GLU A 62 6.61 -22.97 6.77
N VAL A 63 6.01 -23.89 7.54
CA VAL A 63 4.88 -24.72 7.07
C VAL A 63 3.65 -23.86 6.78
N LEU A 64 3.30 -22.92 7.67
CA LEU A 64 2.18 -22.00 7.45
C LEU A 64 2.41 -21.13 6.22
N LEU A 65 3.60 -20.54 6.08
CA LEU A 65 3.98 -19.73 4.91
C LEU A 65 3.89 -20.53 3.61
N LYS A 66 4.44 -21.75 3.61
CA LYS A 66 4.41 -22.64 2.45
C LYS A 66 2.98 -23.00 2.07
N ASN A 67 2.12 -23.27 3.05
CA ASN A 67 0.71 -23.61 2.80
C ASN A 67 -0.10 -22.41 2.31
N VAL A 68 0.07 -21.22 2.89
CA VAL A 68 -0.60 -20.00 2.43
C VAL A 68 -0.15 -19.63 1.02
N ARG A 69 1.16 -19.67 0.75
CA ARG A 69 1.72 -19.41 -0.58
C ARG A 69 1.22 -20.42 -1.62
N LYS A 70 1.22 -21.71 -1.29
CA LYS A 70 0.65 -22.75 -2.17
C LYS A 70 -0.83 -22.51 -2.45
N ARG A 71 -1.63 -22.23 -1.42
CA ARG A 71 -3.07 -21.92 -1.59
C ARG A 71 -3.29 -20.72 -2.49
N TYR A 72 -2.52 -19.65 -2.30
CA TYR A 72 -2.59 -18.46 -3.14
C TYR A 72 -2.22 -18.76 -4.60
N LEU A 73 -1.09 -19.44 -4.84
CA LEU A 73 -0.66 -19.82 -6.18
C LEU A 73 -1.64 -20.77 -6.87
N ILE A 74 -2.24 -21.71 -6.13
CA ILE A 74 -3.27 -22.61 -6.66
C ILE A 74 -4.53 -21.82 -7.03
N ASN A 75 -4.95 -20.88 -6.19
CA ASN A 75 -6.12 -20.05 -6.46
C ASN A 75 -5.88 -19.13 -7.68
N GLN A 76 -4.69 -18.54 -7.78
CA GLN A 76 -4.30 -17.73 -8.92
C GLN A 76 -4.23 -18.58 -10.19
N LYS A 77 -3.58 -19.74 -10.15
CA LYS A 77 -3.52 -20.64 -11.31
C LYS A 77 -4.91 -21.11 -11.73
N ARG A 78 -5.80 -21.44 -10.79
CA ARG A 78 -7.20 -21.77 -11.09
C ARG A 78 -7.93 -20.58 -11.74
N LEU A 79 -7.68 -19.36 -11.27
CA LEU A 79 -8.24 -18.17 -11.89
C LEU A 79 -7.72 -18.01 -13.31
N ASP A 80 -6.40 -18.10 -13.51
CA ASP A 80 -5.76 -17.98 -14.81
C ASP A 80 -6.23 -19.07 -15.78
N ASP A 81 -6.36 -20.32 -15.31
CA ASP A 81 -6.87 -21.45 -16.11
C ASP A 81 -8.36 -21.22 -16.47
N ASN A 82 -9.18 -20.78 -15.52
CA ASN A 82 -10.59 -20.46 -15.77
C ASN A 82 -10.74 -19.27 -16.71
N LEU A 83 -9.95 -18.21 -16.54
CA LEU A 83 -9.98 -17.02 -17.39
C LEU A 83 -9.39 -17.31 -18.76
N ALA A 84 -8.36 -18.16 -18.89
CA ALA A 84 -7.81 -18.58 -20.18
C ALA A 84 -8.86 -19.34 -21.01
N ASN A 85 -9.59 -20.27 -20.38
CA ASN A 85 -10.70 -20.97 -21.03
C ASN A 85 -11.88 -20.04 -21.36
N LEU A 86 -12.06 -18.99 -20.56
CA LEU A 86 -13.07 -17.96 -20.75
C LEU A 86 -12.54 -16.71 -21.47
N ARG A 87 -11.33 -16.75 -22.04
CA ARG A 87 -10.82 -15.60 -22.78
C ARG A 87 -11.59 -15.57 -24.09
N ILE A 88 -12.34 -14.50 -24.33
CA ILE A 88 -12.96 -14.31 -25.64
C ILE A 88 -11.78 -14.22 -26.63
N PRO A 89 -11.76 -14.97 -27.75
CA PRO A 89 -10.68 -14.89 -28.73
C PRO A 89 -10.46 -13.42 -29.09
N HIS A 90 -9.40 -12.89 -28.49
CA HIS A 90 -9.14 -11.47 -28.43
C HIS A 90 -8.68 -11.10 -29.83
N LYS A 91 -9.40 -10.14 -30.42
CA LYS A 91 -8.98 -9.33 -31.58
C LYS A 91 -9.45 -9.73 -32.99
N THR A 92 -9.89 -10.97 -33.26
CA THR A 92 -10.30 -11.37 -34.62
C THR A 92 -11.81 -11.48 -34.83
N ASP A 93 -12.60 -11.90 -33.83
CA ASP A 93 -14.03 -12.20 -34.08
C ASP A 93 -15.01 -11.03 -33.79
N PHE A 94 -14.53 -9.95 -33.18
CA PHE A 94 -15.32 -8.73 -32.93
C PHE A 94 -15.18 -7.66 -34.01
N ARG A 95 -14.25 -7.82 -34.96
CA ARG A 95 -13.94 -6.77 -35.94
C ARG A 95 -14.80 -6.82 -37.20
N ASP A 96 -15.28 -8.00 -37.61
CA ASP A 96 -15.92 -8.17 -38.93
C ASP A 96 -17.35 -8.76 -38.89
N GLY A 97 -17.88 -9.08 -37.69
CA GLY A 97 -19.18 -9.73 -37.54
C GLY A 97 -20.25 -8.84 -36.92
N LYS A 98 -21.36 -8.64 -37.63
CA LYS A 98 -22.63 -8.09 -37.10
C LYS A 98 -22.97 -8.78 -35.77
N LEU A 99 -23.25 -8.01 -34.72
CA LEU A 99 -23.69 -8.57 -33.44
C LEU A 99 -25.11 -9.16 -33.58
N THR A 100 -25.19 -10.46 -33.84
CA THR A 100 -26.46 -11.20 -33.85
C THR A 100 -27.02 -11.32 -32.42
N ILE A 101 -28.32 -11.66 -32.30
CA ILE A 101 -28.95 -11.82 -30.99
C ILE A 101 -28.29 -12.98 -30.23
N GLU A 102 -27.99 -14.06 -30.95
CA GLU A 102 -27.38 -15.28 -30.45
C GLU A 102 -25.96 -14.99 -29.94
N LYS A 103 -25.14 -14.32 -30.75
CA LYS A 103 -23.79 -13.91 -30.36
C LYS A 103 -23.81 -12.96 -29.16
N ASN A 104 -24.76 -12.02 -29.13
CA ASN A 104 -24.95 -11.13 -27.99
C ASN A 104 -25.28 -11.91 -26.70
N THR A 105 -26.18 -12.90 -26.77
CA THR A 105 -26.53 -13.73 -25.61
C THR A 105 -25.34 -14.57 -25.12
N GLU A 106 -24.56 -15.13 -26.04
CA GLU A 106 -23.36 -15.92 -25.73
C GLU A 106 -22.30 -15.08 -24.99
N ILE A 107 -21.98 -13.88 -25.52
CA ILE A 107 -21.00 -12.98 -24.89
C ILE A 107 -21.46 -12.60 -23.48
N ILE A 108 -22.74 -12.30 -23.29
CA ILE A 108 -23.27 -11.93 -21.97
C ILE A 108 -23.21 -13.11 -21.01
N ALA A 109 -23.53 -14.32 -21.46
CA ALA A 109 -23.43 -15.53 -20.65
C ALA A 109 -21.98 -15.76 -20.19
N LYS A 110 -21.03 -15.54 -21.09
CA LYS A 110 -19.59 -15.61 -20.80
C LYS A 110 -19.13 -14.56 -19.79
N ILE A 111 -19.51 -13.28 -19.98
CA ILE A 111 -19.21 -12.21 -19.01
C ILE A 111 -19.81 -12.52 -17.63
N LYS A 112 -21.06 -13.03 -17.59
CA LYS A 112 -21.68 -13.47 -16.34
C LYS A 112 -20.89 -14.58 -15.67
N GLN A 113 -20.50 -15.60 -16.41
CA GLN A 113 -19.73 -16.72 -15.88
C GLN A 113 -18.39 -16.25 -15.30
N MET A 114 -17.67 -15.38 -16.02
CA MET A 114 -16.42 -14.77 -15.53
C MET A 114 -16.67 -13.93 -14.27
N SER A 115 -17.74 -13.12 -14.27
CA SER A 115 -18.13 -12.30 -13.12
C SER A 115 -18.39 -13.14 -11.87
N GLU A 116 -19.15 -14.23 -11.99
CA GLU A 116 -19.42 -15.14 -10.86
C GLU A 116 -18.16 -15.86 -10.39
N ALA A 117 -17.31 -16.33 -11.32
CA ALA A 117 -16.04 -16.97 -10.96
C ALA A 117 -15.11 -16.01 -10.17
N VAL A 118 -15.04 -14.75 -10.59
CA VAL A 118 -14.22 -13.72 -9.92
C VAL A 118 -14.82 -13.31 -8.58
N LYS A 119 -16.15 -13.24 -8.45
CA LYS A 119 -16.80 -12.94 -7.15
C LYS A 119 -16.46 -13.98 -6.07
N VAL A 120 -16.31 -15.24 -6.43
CA VAL A 120 -15.84 -16.30 -5.52
C VAL A 120 -14.39 -16.04 -5.06
N LEU A 121 -13.59 -15.40 -5.91
CA LEU A 121 -12.19 -15.04 -5.66
C LEU A 121 -12.03 -13.54 -5.38
N SER A 122 -12.90 -12.98 -4.53
CA SER A 122 -13.08 -11.55 -4.25
C SER A 122 -11.84 -10.76 -3.80
N HIS A 123 -10.71 -11.42 -3.53
CA HIS A 123 -9.48 -10.79 -3.06
C HIS A 123 -8.43 -10.62 -4.17
N LEU A 124 -8.69 -11.12 -5.38
CA LEU A 124 -7.76 -11.03 -6.51
C LEU A 124 -8.13 -9.84 -7.42
N PRO A 125 -7.38 -8.72 -7.37
CA PRO A 125 -7.70 -7.54 -8.16
C PRO A 125 -7.63 -7.81 -9.66
N GLU A 126 -6.71 -8.67 -10.12
CA GLU A 126 -6.51 -8.99 -11.54
C GLU A 126 -7.78 -9.57 -12.19
N GLY A 127 -8.48 -10.47 -11.48
CA GLY A 127 -9.73 -11.04 -11.98
C GLY A 127 -10.82 -10.00 -12.16
N HIS A 128 -10.95 -9.06 -11.23
CA HIS A 128 -11.91 -7.96 -11.36
C HIS A 128 -11.56 -7.04 -12.54
N TYR A 129 -10.27 -6.74 -12.74
CA TYR A 129 -9.83 -5.91 -13.86
C TYR A 129 -10.10 -6.59 -15.22
N GLU A 130 -9.87 -7.89 -15.34
CA GLU A 130 -10.12 -8.62 -16.58
C GLU A 130 -11.61 -8.64 -16.97
N VAL A 131 -12.50 -8.87 -16.00
CA VAL A 131 -13.95 -8.78 -16.25
C VAL A 131 -14.36 -7.36 -16.62
N PHE A 132 -13.79 -6.35 -15.97
CA PHE A 132 -13.99 -4.95 -16.33
C PHE A 132 -13.59 -4.66 -17.79
N GLN A 133 -12.41 -5.09 -18.23
CA GLN A 133 -11.96 -4.91 -19.61
C GLN A 133 -12.90 -5.61 -20.61
N THR A 134 -13.32 -6.84 -20.30
CA THR A 134 -14.28 -7.59 -21.13
C THR A 134 -15.63 -6.87 -21.22
N CYS A 135 -16.11 -6.28 -20.12
CA CYS A 135 -17.31 -5.45 -20.12
C CYS A 135 -17.13 -4.19 -20.98
N ASN A 136 -15.97 -3.52 -20.87
CA ASN A 136 -15.66 -2.31 -21.63
C ASN A 136 -15.63 -2.58 -23.14
N GLU A 137 -15.01 -3.69 -23.56
CA GLU A 137 -15.01 -4.16 -24.95
C GLU A 137 -16.43 -4.41 -25.47
N TYR A 138 -17.24 -5.14 -24.69
CA TYR A 138 -18.63 -5.39 -25.04
C TYR A 138 -19.43 -4.08 -25.17
N LEU A 139 -19.27 -3.13 -24.24
CA LEU A 139 -19.97 -1.85 -24.29
C LEU A 139 -19.57 -1.03 -25.53
N SER A 140 -18.30 -1.07 -25.91
CA SER A 140 -17.81 -0.44 -27.15
C SER A 140 -18.45 -1.06 -28.38
N LEU A 141 -18.51 -2.40 -28.47
CA LEU A 141 -19.18 -3.12 -29.55
C LEU A 141 -20.68 -2.82 -29.61
N ASN A 142 -21.36 -2.93 -28.46
CA ASN A 142 -22.79 -2.67 -28.34
C ASN A 142 -23.13 -1.23 -28.77
N ASN A 143 -22.30 -0.24 -28.41
CA ASN A 143 -22.49 1.14 -28.83
C ASN A 143 -22.32 1.34 -30.35
N LYS A 144 -21.39 0.62 -30.99
CA LYS A 144 -21.23 0.65 -32.46
C LYS A 144 -22.45 0.05 -33.16
N GLU A 145 -22.92 -1.09 -32.65
CA GLU A 145 -24.10 -1.79 -33.20
C GLU A 145 -25.39 -1.00 -33.02
N LEU A 146 -25.60 -0.39 -31.85
CA LEU A 146 -26.75 0.48 -31.62
C LEU A 146 -26.80 1.67 -32.59
N LYS A 147 -25.64 2.17 -33.05
CA LYS A 147 -25.57 3.23 -34.08
C LYS A 147 -25.86 2.72 -35.49
N ALA A 148 -25.57 1.45 -35.78
CA ALA A 148 -25.71 0.86 -37.11
C ALA A 148 -27.11 0.24 -37.35
N VAL A 149 -27.85 -0.12 -36.29
CA VAL A 149 -29.15 -0.78 -36.40
C VAL A 149 -30.25 0.23 -36.74
N GLY A 150 -31.01 -0.04 -37.82
CA GLY A 150 -32.13 0.80 -38.25
C GLY A 150 -33.31 0.82 -37.28
N ALA A 151 -34.04 1.93 -37.26
CA ALA A 151 -35.25 2.13 -36.45
C ALA A 151 -36.28 1.01 -36.72
N GLY A 152 -36.81 0.42 -35.65
CA GLY A 152 -37.76 -0.69 -35.73
C GLY A 152 -37.16 -2.10 -35.70
N SER A 153 -35.83 -2.24 -35.64
CA SER A 153 -35.24 -3.58 -35.48
C SER A 153 -35.53 -4.16 -34.08
N PRO A 154 -36.04 -5.41 -33.98
CA PRO A 154 -36.29 -6.07 -32.69
C PRO A 154 -35.01 -6.24 -31.85
N ARG A 155 -33.83 -6.16 -32.48
CA ARG A 155 -32.52 -6.26 -31.84
C ARG A 155 -32.21 -5.07 -30.92
N ILE A 156 -32.79 -3.90 -31.18
CA ILE A 156 -32.53 -2.67 -30.40
C ILE A 156 -32.88 -2.89 -28.93
N VAL A 157 -34.05 -3.48 -28.66
CA VAL A 157 -34.54 -3.71 -27.29
C VAL A 157 -33.59 -4.62 -26.53
N VAL A 158 -33.14 -5.70 -27.18
CA VAL A 158 -32.18 -6.65 -26.60
C VAL A 158 -30.85 -5.96 -26.31
N LEU A 159 -30.30 -5.23 -27.27
CA LEU A 159 -29.02 -4.53 -27.13
C LEU A 159 -29.04 -3.49 -26.00
N ILE A 160 -30.13 -2.73 -25.85
CA ILE A 160 -30.30 -1.75 -24.76
C ILE A 160 -30.37 -2.46 -23.40
N LYS A 161 -31.15 -3.54 -23.28
CA LYS A 161 -31.28 -4.30 -22.04
C LYS A 161 -29.92 -4.89 -21.62
N SER A 162 -29.21 -5.47 -22.58
CA SER A 162 -27.88 -6.02 -22.36
C SER A 162 -26.86 -4.96 -21.96
N ARG A 163 -26.88 -3.78 -22.61
CA ARG A 163 -26.03 -2.64 -22.25
C ARG A 163 -26.22 -2.24 -20.79
N LYS A 164 -27.46 -2.07 -20.33
CA LYS A 164 -27.76 -1.71 -18.93
C LYS A 164 -27.25 -2.77 -17.95
N LEU A 165 -27.36 -4.05 -18.29
CA LEU A 165 -26.82 -5.14 -17.47
C LEU A 165 -25.30 -5.07 -17.38
N ILE A 166 -24.61 -4.98 -18.52
CA ILE A 166 -23.14 -4.97 -18.56
C ILE A 166 -22.57 -3.69 -17.97
N GLN A 167 -23.24 -2.54 -18.09
CA GLN A 167 -22.85 -1.31 -17.40
C GLN A 167 -22.80 -1.48 -15.86
N ARG A 168 -23.76 -2.21 -15.28
CA ARG A 168 -23.74 -2.50 -13.83
C ARG A 168 -22.56 -3.39 -13.45
N MET A 169 -22.26 -4.41 -14.25
CA MET A 169 -21.10 -5.29 -14.04
C MET A 169 -19.78 -4.54 -14.21
N HIS A 170 -19.68 -3.73 -15.27
CA HIS A 170 -18.55 -2.85 -15.54
C HIS A 170 -18.25 -1.95 -14.34
N LYS A 171 -19.27 -1.28 -13.80
CA LYS A 171 -19.14 -0.45 -12.59
C LYS A 171 -18.66 -1.28 -11.40
N PHE A 172 -19.37 -2.37 -11.08
CA PHE A 172 -19.04 -3.23 -9.94
C PHE A 172 -17.58 -3.72 -9.97
N HIS A 173 -17.14 -4.25 -11.11
CA HIS A 173 -15.79 -4.81 -11.23
C HIS A 173 -14.71 -3.74 -11.21
N LEU A 174 -14.93 -2.55 -11.78
CA LEU A 174 -13.98 -1.46 -11.68
C LEU A 174 -13.80 -0.99 -10.24
N LEU A 175 -14.92 -0.77 -9.52
CA LEU A 175 -14.87 -0.31 -8.13
C LEU A 175 -14.18 -1.34 -7.24
N LYS A 176 -14.50 -2.63 -7.39
CA LYS A 176 -13.84 -3.69 -6.64
C LYS A 176 -12.36 -3.81 -6.96
N TRP A 177 -11.96 -3.73 -8.23
CA TRP A 177 -10.54 -3.70 -8.59
C TRP A 177 -9.82 -2.52 -7.94
N ALA A 178 -10.36 -1.30 -8.07
CA ALA A 178 -9.76 -0.09 -7.53
C ALA A 178 -9.63 -0.16 -6.01
N GLU A 179 -10.68 -0.62 -5.31
CA GLU A 179 -10.69 -0.84 -3.85
C GLU A 179 -9.58 -1.81 -3.42
N ILE A 180 -9.54 -3.01 -3.99
CA ILE A 180 -8.58 -4.05 -3.60
C ILE A 180 -7.15 -3.60 -3.90
N GLN A 181 -6.92 -3.07 -5.10
CA GLN A 181 -5.59 -2.70 -5.57
C GLN A 181 -5.03 -1.49 -4.82
N SER A 182 -5.83 -0.45 -4.60
CA SER A 182 -5.40 0.73 -3.84
C SER A 182 -5.12 0.39 -2.38
N ARG A 183 -5.95 -0.45 -1.75
CA ARG A 183 -5.74 -0.94 -0.37
C ARG A 183 -4.47 -1.77 -0.27
N LEU A 184 -4.23 -2.67 -1.22
CA LEU A 184 -3.00 -3.47 -1.28
C LEU A 184 -1.76 -2.57 -1.39
N LEU A 185 -1.78 -1.59 -2.29
CA LEU A 185 -0.65 -0.67 -2.49
C LEU A 185 -0.40 0.23 -1.28
N THR A 186 -1.45 0.74 -0.65
CA THR A 186 -1.35 1.55 0.58
C THR A 186 -0.84 0.71 1.75
N SER A 187 -1.31 -0.53 1.89
CA SER A 187 -0.75 -1.47 2.88
C SER A 187 0.72 -1.78 2.62
N GLN A 188 1.13 -1.92 1.36
CA GLN A 188 2.54 -2.12 1.00
C GLN A 188 3.38 -0.88 1.28
N ALA A 189 2.83 0.33 1.08
CA ALA A 189 3.49 1.58 1.45
C ALA A 189 3.77 1.61 2.96
N ASN A 190 2.79 1.28 3.80
CA ASN A 190 2.96 1.23 5.26
C ASN A 190 4.07 0.27 5.74
N GLN A 191 4.37 -0.77 4.97
CA GLN A 191 5.43 -1.73 5.30
C GLN A 191 6.84 -1.27 4.89
N LYS A 192 6.97 -0.14 4.20
CA LYS A 192 8.28 0.42 3.80
C LYS A 192 8.89 1.22 4.94
N VAL A 193 10.23 1.23 4.99
CA VAL A 193 10.98 2.03 5.96
C VAL A 193 11.24 3.43 5.41
N LYS A 194 11.78 3.54 4.20
CA LYS A 194 12.15 4.81 3.56
C LYS A 194 10.92 5.59 3.10
N ALA A 195 10.89 6.91 3.35
CA ALA A 195 9.80 7.80 2.93
C ALA A 195 9.58 7.77 1.40
N ALA A 196 10.65 7.87 0.60
CA ALA A 196 10.56 7.79 -0.85
C ALA A 196 9.87 6.50 -1.36
N ASP A 197 10.17 5.35 -0.76
CA ASP A 197 9.54 4.08 -1.11
C ASP A 197 8.05 4.04 -0.70
N LYS A 198 7.69 4.67 0.43
CA LYS A 198 6.30 4.81 0.87
C LYS A 198 5.51 5.65 -0.12
N ILE A 199 6.04 6.82 -0.48
CA ILE A 199 5.43 7.77 -1.42
C ILE A 199 5.23 7.12 -2.78
N ALA A 200 6.28 6.52 -3.36
CA ALA A 200 6.19 5.87 -4.67
C ALA A 200 5.16 4.72 -4.73
N LYS A 201 4.86 4.09 -3.59
CA LYS A 201 3.81 3.07 -3.49
C LYS A 201 2.42 3.67 -3.32
N ALA A 202 2.29 4.74 -2.54
CA ALA A 202 1.03 5.47 -2.39
C ALA A 202 0.62 6.18 -3.69
N GLU A 203 1.56 6.76 -4.44
CA GLU A 203 1.31 7.33 -5.78
C GLU A 203 0.78 6.28 -6.76
N LYS A 204 1.28 5.04 -6.69
CA LYS A 204 0.71 3.94 -7.50
C LYS A 204 -0.73 3.64 -7.10
N ALA A 205 -1.08 3.74 -5.82
CA ALA A 205 -2.46 3.59 -5.37
C ALA A 205 -3.33 4.74 -5.89
N LEU A 206 -2.81 5.96 -5.89
CA LEU A 206 -3.47 7.13 -6.44
C LEU A 206 -3.74 6.97 -7.95
N ASN A 207 -2.75 6.55 -8.73
CA ASN A 207 -2.90 6.31 -10.17
C ASN A 207 -3.99 5.28 -10.49
N VAL A 208 -4.16 4.25 -9.65
CA VAL A 208 -5.23 3.25 -9.79
C VAL A 208 -6.60 3.90 -9.60
N LEU A 209 -6.75 4.74 -8.56
CA LEU A 209 -7.98 5.46 -8.27
C LEU A 209 -8.31 6.49 -9.36
N GLU A 210 -7.31 7.23 -9.84
CA GLU A 210 -7.47 8.17 -10.96
C GLU A 210 -7.87 7.46 -12.25
N SER A 211 -7.26 6.30 -12.55
CA SER A 211 -7.65 5.48 -13.69
C SER A 211 -9.11 5.02 -13.60
N ALA A 212 -9.60 4.71 -12.40
CA ALA A 212 -11.01 4.36 -12.20
C ALA A 212 -11.94 5.58 -12.34
N LEU A 213 -11.54 6.74 -11.84
CA LEU A 213 -12.27 8.00 -11.95
C LEU A 213 -12.42 8.49 -13.39
N GLN A 214 -11.53 8.09 -14.32
CA GLN A 214 -11.72 8.35 -15.75
C GLN A 214 -12.99 7.70 -16.33
N PHE A 215 -13.49 6.62 -15.72
CA PHE A 215 -14.73 5.94 -16.15
C PHE A 215 -15.96 6.37 -15.34
N TYR A 216 -15.78 6.67 -14.05
CA TYR A 216 -16.85 7.13 -13.15
C TYR A 216 -16.35 8.28 -12.27
N SER A 217 -16.38 9.49 -12.81
CA SER A 217 -15.80 10.69 -12.19
C SER A 217 -16.56 11.21 -10.97
N ASP A 218 -17.84 10.83 -10.86
CA ASP A 218 -18.79 11.23 -9.82
C ASP A 218 -18.95 10.17 -8.72
N GLU A 219 -18.17 9.09 -8.75
CA GLU A 219 -18.24 8.05 -7.73
C GLU A 219 -17.59 8.51 -6.43
N THR A 220 -18.43 8.81 -5.42
CA THR A 220 -18.00 9.28 -4.10
C THR A 220 -16.99 8.34 -3.44
N GLN A 221 -17.19 7.02 -3.51
CA GLN A 221 -16.25 6.05 -2.92
C GLN A 221 -14.83 6.16 -3.50
N LEU A 222 -14.69 6.46 -4.79
CA LEU A 222 -13.39 6.65 -5.43
C LEU A 222 -12.77 8.00 -5.06
N ILE A 223 -13.59 9.06 -5.01
CA ILE A 223 -13.16 10.41 -4.60
C ILE A 223 -12.63 10.38 -3.17
N ASP A 224 -13.41 9.82 -2.24
CA ASP A 224 -13.03 9.71 -0.83
C ASP A 224 -11.75 8.89 -0.66
N SER A 225 -11.63 7.78 -1.41
CA SER A 225 -10.42 6.94 -1.38
C SER A 225 -9.20 7.68 -1.93
N ARG A 226 -9.36 8.44 -3.02
CA ARG A 226 -8.29 9.25 -3.62
C ARG A 226 -7.81 10.30 -2.64
N ASP A 227 -8.74 11.00 -2.01
CA ASP A 227 -8.44 12.07 -1.06
C ASP A 227 -7.79 11.49 0.21
N ALA A 228 -8.22 10.31 0.67
CA ALA A 228 -7.55 9.59 1.76
C ALA A 228 -6.11 9.19 1.42
N VAL A 229 -5.84 8.70 0.21
CA VAL A 229 -4.48 8.37 -0.25
C VAL A 229 -3.62 9.63 -0.39
N ASN A 230 -4.17 10.74 -0.88
CA ASN A 230 -3.47 12.03 -0.94
C ASN A 230 -3.08 12.53 0.46
N LYS A 231 -4.02 12.52 1.41
CA LYS A 231 -3.73 12.87 2.83
C LYS A 231 -2.65 11.97 3.42
N PHE A 232 -2.68 10.67 3.08
CA PHE A 232 -1.64 9.74 3.50
C PHE A 232 -0.25 10.09 2.93
N ILE A 233 -0.16 10.49 1.67
CA ILE A 233 1.10 10.97 1.05
C ILE A 233 1.61 12.24 1.75
N VAL A 234 0.72 13.21 1.98
CA VAL A 234 1.05 14.47 2.68
C VAL A 234 1.58 14.19 4.09
N SER A 235 0.93 13.28 4.83
CA SER A 235 1.38 12.85 6.15
C SER A 235 2.79 12.25 6.15
N ILE A 236 3.13 11.44 5.13
CA ILE A 236 4.49 10.89 4.98
C ILE A 236 5.51 12.01 4.69
N ASN A 237 5.18 12.96 3.83
CA ASN A 237 6.04 14.10 3.51
C ASN A 237 6.32 14.97 4.73
N ILE A 238 5.29 15.33 5.49
CA ILE A 238 5.42 16.09 6.74
C ILE A 238 6.34 15.35 7.71
N SER A 239 6.11 14.04 7.91
CA SER A 239 6.95 13.22 8.79
C SER A 239 8.41 13.18 8.33
N HIS A 240 8.65 13.13 7.02
CA HIS A 240 9.99 13.13 6.45
C HIS A 240 10.71 14.46 6.66
N LEU A 241 10.03 15.58 6.41
CA LEU A 241 10.57 16.92 6.60
C LEU A 241 10.92 17.18 8.08
N ILE A 242 10.06 16.77 9.01
CA ILE A 242 10.35 16.86 10.45
C ILE A 242 11.60 16.06 10.82
N GLU A 243 11.78 14.88 10.25
CA GLU A 243 12.96 14.05 10.50
C GLU A 243 14.23 14.69 9.95
N GLN A 244 14.19 15.25 8.74
CA GLN A 244 15.31 16.01 8.17
C GLN A 244 15.64 17.23 9.00
N ALA A 245 14.63 17.97 9.47
CA ALA A 245 14.82 19.12 10.34
C ALA A 245 15.54 18.75 11.64
N ARG A 246 15.16 17.63 12.27
CA ARG A 246 15.82 17.11 13.47
C ARG A 246 17.25 16.70 13.20
N GLN A 247 17.51 16.04 12.07
CA GLN A 247 18.86 15.65 11.68
C GLN A 247 19.76 16.89 11.48
N SER A 248 19.32 17.89 10.72
CA SER A 248 20.07 19.15 10.52
C SER A 248 20.29 19.90 11.85
N THR A 249 19.33 19.83 12.79
CA THR A 249 19.51 20.39 14.14
C THR A 249 20.66 19.71 14.89
N VAL A 250 20.79 18.39 14.78
CA VAL A 250 21.88 17.60 15.39
C VAL A 250 23.23 17.90 14.72
N GLU A 251 23.22 18.13 13.41
CA GLU A 251 24.41 18.49 12.61
C GLU A 251 24.79 19.98 12.75
N PHE A 252 24.06 20.75 13.58
CA PHE A 252 24.23 22.19 13.82
C PHE A 252 23.97 23.09 12.59
N GLU A 253 23.25 22.57 11.60
CA GLU A 253 22.78 23.24 10.39
C GLU A 253 21.39 23.87 10.64
N TYR A 254 21.37 24.94 11.43
CA TYR A 254 20.12 25.50 11.95
C TYR A 254 19.22 26.17 10.90
N GLU A 255 19.81 26.79 9.87
CA GLU A 255 19.04 27.39 8.77
C GLU A 255 18.25 26.32 8.01
N ASP A 256 18.90 25.21 7.66
CA ASP A 256 18.28 24.08 6.98
C ASP A 256 17.19 23.42 7.84
N ALA A 257 17.46 23.26 9.14
CA ALA A 257 16.45 22.76 10.09
C ALA A 257 15.19 23.64 10.11
N ILE A 258 15.35 24.96 10.14
CA ILE A 258 14.23 25.91 10.12
C ILE A 258 13.47 25.81 8.78
N ASN A 259 14.19 25.72 7.65
CA ASN A 259 13.58 25.59 6.32
C ASN A 259 12.70 24.34 6.23
N PHE A 260 13.21 23.17 6.66
CA PHE A 260 12.42 21.93 6.65
C PHE A 260 11.17 22.02 7.54
N TYR A 261 11.26 22.64 8.73
CA TYR A 261 10.09 22.86 9.57
C TYR A 261 9.06 23.80 8.93
N GLN A 262 9.51 24.86 8.26
CA GLN A 262 8.62 25.78 7.54
C GLN A 262 7.90 25.10 6.38
N GLU A 263 8.60 24.27 5.61
CA GLU A 263 7.97 23.47 4.56
C GLU A 263 6.90 22.52 5.12
N ALA A 264 7.17 21.88 6.26
CA ALA A 264 6.21 21.02 6.94
C ALA A 264 4.95 21.81 7.39
N LEU A 265 5.13 23.02 7.92
CA LEU A 265 4.03 23.92 8.31
C LEU A 265 3.19 24.36 7.10
N ILE A 266 3.82 24.65 5.96
CA ILE A 266 3.11 24.98 4.72
C ILE A 266 2.22 23.81 4.29
N LEU A 267 2.72 22.57 4.37
CA LEU A 267 1.91 21.39 4.05
C LEU A 267 0.75 21.19 5.03
N LEU A 268 0.98 21.39 6.33
CA LEU A 268 -0.07 21.30 7.36
C LEU A 268 -1.18 22.34 7.16
N SER A 269 -0.84 23.55 6.71
CA SER A 269 -1.80 24.64 6.51
C SER A 269 -2.79 24.40 5.36
N LYS A 270 -2.47 23.50 4.42
CA LYS A 270 -3.30 23.21 3.24
C LYS A 270 -4.42 22.20 3.50
N GLU A 271 -4.46 21.57 4.67
CA GLU A 271 -5.47 20.59 5.03
C GLU A 271 -6.45 21.14 6.08
N ASP A 272 -7.76 20.92 5.91
CA ASP A 272 -8.78 21.35 6.88
C ASP A 272 -8.51 20.78 8.28
N ALA A 273 -8.47 21.64 9.29
CA ALA A 273 -7.86 21.37 10.59
C ALA A 273 -8.59 20.27 11.40
N ALA A 274 -7.84 19.21 11.74
CA ALA A 274 -8.18 18.24 12.78
C ALA A 274 -7.39 18.56 14.05
N ASP A 275 -7.87 18.17 15.22
CA ASP A 275 -7.28 18.55 16.52
C ASP A 275 -5.82 18.08 16.67
N ASP A 276 -5.51 16.87 16.20
CA ASP A 276 -4.16 16.30 16.21
C ASP A 276 -3.13 17.16 15.44
N ARG A 277 -3.57 17.88 14.41
CA ARG A 277 -2.70 18.74 13.58
C ARG A 277 -2.38 20.07 14.25
N ARG A 278 -3.26 20.58 15.11
CA ARG A 278 -2.98 21.80 15.89
C ARG A 278 -1.84 21.54 16.85
N HIS A 279 -1.90 20.41 17.57
CA HIS A 279 -0.83 20.01 18.47
C HIS A 279 0.51 19.81 17.73
N LEU A 280 0.50 19.21 16.54
CA LEU A 280 1.71 19.08 15.72
C LEU A 280 2.26 20.44 15.27
N THR A 281 1.39 21.37 14.86
CA THR A 281 1.75 22.73 14.46
C THR A 281 2.40 23.49 15.61
N ASP A 282 1.80 23.43 16.80
CA ASP A 282 2.33 24.07 18.01
C ASP A 282 3.70 23.49 18.40
N ASN A 283 3.86 22.17 18.33
CA ASN A 283 5.14 21.52 18.58
C ASN A 283 6.23 21.97 17.59
N ILE A 284 5.91 22.03 16.29
CA ILE A 284 6.87 22.50 15.28
C ILE A 284 7.26 23.96 15.54
N ASN A 285 6.29 24.83 15.84
CA ASN A 285 6.55 26.23 16.16
C ASN A 285 7.45 26.39 17.39
N GLN A 286 7.23 25.59 18.43
CA GLN A 286 8.08 25.58 19.63
C GLN A 286 9.52 25.15 19.30
N GLU A 287 9.71 24.12 18.48
CA GLU A 287 11.05 23.68 18.06
C GLU A 287 11.77 24.74 17.21
N VAL A 288 11.06 25.38 16.27
CA VAL A 288 11.62 26.49 15.48
C VAL A 288 12.08 27.64 16.37
N GLU A 289 11.30 28.00 17.39
CA GLU A 289 11.68 29.06 18.32
C GLU A 289 12.90 28.68 19.16
N LYS A 290 12.98 27.43 19.64
CA LYS A 290 14.18 26.93 20.36
C LYS A 290 15.43 27.05 19.49
N ILE A 291 15.36 26.65 18.22
CA ILE A 291 16.50 26.70 17.30
C ILE A 291 16.96 28.15 17.08
N ARG A 292 16.02 29.09 16.87
CA ARG A 292 16.33 30.53 16.72
C ARG A 292 17.04 31.11 17.94
N GLN A 293 16.61 30.73 19.16
CA GLN A 293 17.26 31.19 20.38
C GLN A 293 18.71 30.68 20.50
N ILE A 294 18.96 29.43 20.10
CA ILE A 294 20.31 28.85 20.06
C ILE A 294 21.20 29.61 19.07
N GLU A 295 20.69 29.93 17.88
CA GLU A 295 21.39 30.68 16.85
C GLU A 295 21.74 32.10 17.30
N ILE A 296 20.79 32.81 17.93
CA ILE A 296 21.02 34.13 18.52
C ILE A 296 22.13 34.05 19.59
N LYS A 297 22.09 33.04 20.46
CA LYS A 297 23.12 32.85 21.50
C LYS A 297 24.50 32.58 20.89
N LYS A 298 24.59 31.74 19.86
CA LYS A 298 25.83 31.43 19.12
C LYS A 298 26.41 32.67 18.43
N SER A 299 25.57 33.48 17.79
CA SER A 299 25.99 34.71 17.11
C SER A 299 26.52 35.77 18.09
N LYS A 300 25.94 35.86 19.29
CA LYS A 300 26.44 36.72 20.37
C LYS A 300 27.82 36.26 20.84
N ILE A 301 28.02 34.96 21.10
CA ILE A 301 29.31 34.42 21.53
C ILE A 301 30.40 34.72 20.49
N ARG A 302 30.13 34.50 19.19
CA ARG A 302 31.08 34.81 18.12
C ARG A 302 31.50 36.29 18.07
N ARG A 303 30.61 37.23 18.39
CA ARG A 303 30.93 38.67 18.45
C ARG A 303 31.76 39.09 19.67
N PHE A 304 31.75 38.30 20.75
CA PHE A 304 32.46 38.62 21.99
C PHE A 304 33.85 37.95 22.10
N THR A 305 34.15 36.97 21.26
CA THR A 305 35.52 36.46 21.04
C THR A 305 36.11 37.07 19.77
N PRO A 306 36.75 38.26 19.82
CA PRO A 306 37.55 38.73 18.69
C PRO A 306 38.69 37.74 18.45
N GLU A 307 38.99 37.45 17.18
CA GLU A 307 40.09 36.58 16.76
C GLU A 307 41.39 36.93 17.49
N ILE A 308 41.87 36.05 18.35
CA ILE A 308 43.23 36.11 18.92
C ILE A 308 44.26 35.56 17.89
N SER A 309 43.84 35.24 16.66
CA SER A 309 44.61 34.48 15.68
C SER A 309 45.26 35.31 14.56
N SER A 310 45.84 36.48 14.87
CA SER A 310 46.65 37.22 13.89
C SER A 310 47.92 37.87 14.45
N ARG A 311 48.47 37.41 15.59
CA ARG A 311 49.62 38.09 16.23
C ARG A 311 50.81 37.21 16.61
N ASN A 312 51.08 36.11 15.90
CA ASN A 312 52.27 35.27 16.13
C ASN A 312 52.96 34.82 14.81
N GLU A 313 53.20 35.74 13.87
CA GLU A 313 53.98 35.42 12.65
C GLU A 313 55.14 36.38 12.32
N HIS A 314 55.52 37.29 13.22
CA HIS A 314 56.73 38.12 13.06
C HIS A 314 57.58 38.11 14.33
N GLN A 315 58.29 37.01 14.58
CA GLN A 315 59.53 37.00 15.38
C GLN A 315 60.24 35.66 15.20
N ASN A 316 61.06 35.59 14.15
CA ASN A 316 62.26 34.74 14.07
C ASN A 316 63.03 35.23 12.82
N ASP A 317 63.60 36.43 12.96
CA ASP A 317 64.89 36.78 12.36
C ASP A 317 65.97 36.47 13.41
#